data_AF-A0A1F2XZY6-F1
#
_entry.id   AF-A0A1F2XZY6-F1
#
_cell.length_a   1.000
_cell.length_b   1.000
_cell.length_c   1.000
_cell.angle_alpha   90.00
_cell.angle_beta   90.00
_cell.angle_gamma   90.00
#
_symmetry.space_group_name_H-M   'P 1'
#
loop_
_entity.id
_entity.type
_entity.pdbx_description
1 polymer ?
#
loop_
_entity_poly.entity_id
_entity_poly.type
_entity_poly.pdbx_seq_one_letter_code
_entity_poly.pdbx_strand_id
1 'polypeptide(L)'
;MYYGLVTEQSRKSKAARNLYDYLRQKVRNYEPAIQWESIPAYDGIQVPDADKYRVLNVRLHDEHMSPYFKTDMNLFHMLMLDESTGMTLYKTDHGWLFVFEGLPHGPKPFGQSGFDMR
;
A
#
# COMPACT_ATOMS: atom_id res chain seq x y z
N MET A 1 4.31 10.01 3.00
CA MET A 1 4.33 8.54 3.11
C MET A 1 2.97 8.14 3.64
N TYR A 2 2.31 7.19 2.99
CA TYR A 2 1.00 6.66 3.37
C TYR A 2 1.12 5.16 3.61
N TYR A 3 0.21 4.61 4.38
CA TYR A 3 0.28 3.25 4.89
C TYR A 3 -1.04 2.51 4.70
N GLY A 4 -0.96 1.21 4.41
CA GLY A 4 -2.11 0.32 4.36
C GLY A 4 -1.75 -1.03 4.97
N LEU A 5 -2.27 -1.34 6.16
CA LEU A 5 -2.09 -2.63 6.81
C LEU A 5 -3.27 -3.55 6.46
N VAL A 6 -2.96 -4.65 5.78
CA VAL A 6 -3.88 -5.76 5.56
C VAL A 6 -3.67 -6.79 6.67
N THR A 7 -4.65 -6.96 7.56
CA THR A 7 -4.55 -7.97 8.63
C THR A 7 -4.79 -9.38 8.10
N GLU A 8 -4.40 -10.40 8.86
CA GLU A 8 -4.59 -11.80 8.45
C GLU A 8 -6.05 -12.19 8.19
N GLN A 9 -7.00 -11.54 8.88
CA GLN A 9 -8.44 -11.80 8.73
C GLN A 9 -9.06 -11.12 7.50
N SER A 10 -8.34 -10.21 6.82
CA SER A 10 -8.83 -9.57 5.60
C SER A 10 -9.00 -10.58 4.47
N ARG A 11 -9.98 -10.37 3.59
CA ARG A 11 -10.14 -11.15 2.35
C ARG A 11 -8.95 -10.99 1.40
N LYS A 12 -8.15 -9.94 1.57
CA LYS A 12 -6.95 -9.66 0.78
C LYS A 12 -5.68 -10.26 1.39
N SER A 13 -5.75 -10.87 2.59
CA SER A 13 -4.58 -11.41 3.30
C SER A 13 -3.81 -12.45 2.48
N LYS A 14 -4.52 -13.41 1.88
CA LYS A 14 -3.91 -14.42 0.98
C LYS A 14 -3.22 -13.79 -0.22
N ALA A 15 -3.82 -12.76 -0.82
CA ALA A 15 -3.23 -12.07 -1.96
C ALA A 15 -1.97 -11.29 -1.55
N ALA A 16 -2.01 -10.59 -0.42
CA ALA A 16 -0.87 -9.87 0.15
C ALA A 16 0.29 -10.82 0.50
N ARG A 17 -0.02 -11.97 1.11
CA ARG A 17 0.96 -13.03 1.39
C ARG A 17 1.65 -13.54 0.13
N ASN A 18 0.86 -13.95 -0.86
CA ASN A 18 1.40 -14.49 -2.10
C ASN A 18 2.27 -13.46 -2.84
N LEU A 19 1.87 -12.20 -2.81
CA LEU A 19 2.64 -11.09 -3.37
C LEU A 19 3.97 -10.93 -2.63
N TYR A 20 3.95 -10.90 -1.30
CA TYR A 20 5.15 -10.79 -0.49
C TYR A 20 6.12 -11.96 -0.75
N ASP A 21 5.61 -13.20 -0.71
CA ASP A 21 6.42 -14.40 -0.93
C ASP A 21 7.03 -14.43 -2.34
N TYR A 22 6.29 -13.94 -3.34
CA TYR A 22 6.79 -13.77 -4.70
C TYR A 22 7.92 -12.74 -4.80
N LEU A 23 7.71 -11.55 -4.22
CA LEU A 23 8.71 -10.48 -4.25
C LEU A 23 9.97 -10.86 -3.48
N ARG A 24 9.80 -11.55 -2.33
CA ARG A 24 10.90 -12.04 -1.50
C ARG A 24 11.88 -12.94 -2.24
N GLN A 25 11.41 -13.72 -3.21
CA GLN A 25 12.27 -14.58 -4.04
C GLN A 25 13.17 -13.80 -4.99
N LYS A 26 12.84 -12.54 -5.29
CA LYS A 26 13.56 -11.70 -6.25
C LYS A 26 14.55 -10.73 -5.62
N VAL A 27 14.39 -10.44 -4.33
CA VAL A 27 15.19 -9.43 -3.64
C VAL A 27 16.24 -10.07 -2.74
N ARG A 28 17.41 -9.43 -2.66
CA ARG A 28 18.52 -9.85 -1.79
C ARG A 28 18.72 -8.91 -0.61
N ASN A 29 18.34 -7.65 -0.78
CA ASN A 29 18.41 -6.62 0.23
C ASN A 29 16.99 -6.31 0.68
N TYR A 30 16.84 -6.16 1.99
CA TYR A 30 15.60 -5.73 2.61
C TYR A 30 15.76 -4.30 3.09
N GLU A 31 14.67 -3.53 2.98
CA GLU A 31 14.58 -2.22 3.59
C GLU A 31 14.61 -2.35 5.13
N PRO A 32 15.17 -1.36 5.83
CA PRO A 32 15.21 -1.35 7.29
C PRO A 32 13.81 -1.51 7.89
N ALA A 33 13.74 -2.18 9.05
CA ALA A 33 12.51 -2.27 9.81
C ALA A 33 11.97 -0.87 10.17
N ILE A 34 10.65 -0.73 10.14
CA ILE A 34 9.95 0.51 10.48
C ILE A 34 8.92 0.23 11.57
N GLN A 35 8.51 1.29 12.26
CA GLN A 35 7.42 1.24 13.21
C GLN A 35 6.29 2.12 12.72
N TRP A 36 5.14 1.51 12.41
CA TRP A 36 3.93 2.25 12.06
C TRP A 36 2.96 2.19 13.23
N GLU A 37 2.69 3.34 13.84
CA GLU A 37 2.02 3.45 15.15
C GLU A 37 2.73 2.58 16.21
N SER A 38 2.12 1.47 16.62
CA SER A 38 2.67 0.49 17.57
C SER A 38 2.95 -0.86 16.91
N ILE A 39 2.90 -0.95 15.58
CA ILE A 39 3.03 -2.20 14.83
C ILE A 39 4.44 -2.25 14.23
N PRO A 40 5.29 -3.20 14.69
CA PRO A 40 6.59 -3.41 14.08
C PRO A 40 6.43 -4.02 12.68
N ALA A 41 7.13 -3.44 11.73
CA ALA A 41 7.17 -3.89 10.34
C ALA A 41 8.63 -4.17 9.95
N TYR A 42 8.88 -5.37 9.44
CA TYR A 42 10.22 -5.89 9.18
C TYR A 42 10.31 -6.48 7.78
N ASP A 43 11.54 -6.78 7.36
CA ASP A 43 11.87 -7.35 6.05
C ASP A 43 11.21 -6.58 4.90
N GLY A 44 11.37 -5.26 4.87
CA GLY A 44 10.73 -4.42 3.85
C GLY A 44 11.24 -4.76 2.45
N ILE A 45 10.34 -4.82 1.48
CA ILE A 45 10.68 -5.10 0.09
C ILE A 45 10.21 -3.92 -0.75
N GLN A 46 11.16 -3.18 -1.31
CA GLN A 46 10.85 -2.19 -2.33
C GLN A 46 10.36 -2.92 -3.58
N VAL A 47 9.16 -2.60 -4.03
CA VAL A 47 8.52 -3.26 -5.17
C VAL A 47 9.19 -2.74 -6.45
N PRO A 48 9.80 -3.63 -7.28
CA PRO A 48 10.35 -3.22 -8.57
C PRO A 48 9.26 -2.68 -9.49
N ASP A 49 9.59 -1.70 -10.33
CA ASP A 49 8.62 -1.10 -11.27
C ASP A 49 7.89 -2.14 -12.12
N ALA A 50 8.64 -3.14 -12.60
CA ALA A 50 8.11 -4.25 -13.39
C ALA A 50 7.07 -5.12 -12.64
N ASP A 51 6.93 -5.01 -11.33
CA ASP A 51 5.99 -5.80 -10.51
C ASP A 51 4.92 -4.94 -9.82
N LYS A 52 4.94 -3.60 -9.97
CA LYS A 52 3.96 -2.69 -9.33
C LYS A 52 2.52 -3.02 -9.68
N TYR A 53 2.24 -3.46 -10.92
CA TYR A 53 0.91 -3.89 -11.33
C TYR A 53 0.34 -5.02 -10.44
N ARG A 54 1.19 -5.85 -9.84
CA ARG A 54 0.75 -6.94 -8.94
C ARG A 54 0.23 -6.39 -7.62
N VAL A 55 0.85 -5.32 -7.10
CA VAL A 55 0.36 -4.59 -5.92
C VAL A 55 -0.99 -3.95 -6.22
N LEU A 56 -1.09 -3.25 -7.35
CA LEU A 56 -2.33 -2.58 -7.78
C LEU A 56 -3.48 -3.59 -7.98
N ASN A 57 -3.17 -4.79 -8.48
CA ASN A 57 -4.14 -5.88 -8.64
C ASN A 57 -4.68 -6.49 -7.34
N VAL A 58 -4.06 -6.21 -6.19
CA VAL A 58 -4.66 -6.57 -4.89
C VAL A 58 -5.96 -5.79 -4.67
N ARG A 59 -6.09 -4.60 -5.28
CA ARG A 59 -7.26 -3.70 -5.16
C ARG A 59 -7.57 -3.40 -3.70
N LEU A 60 -6.63 -2.77 -3.01
CA LEU A 60 -6.76 -2.43 -1.59
C LEU A 60 -7.96 -1.51 -1.32
N HIS A 61 -8.35 -0.68 -2.30
CA HIS A 61 -9.54 0.18 -2.19
C HIS A 61 -10.84 -0.60 -1.95
N ASP A 62 -10.92 -1.88 -2.33
CA ASP A 62 -12.08 -2.73 -2.02
C ASP A 62 -12.27 -2.96 -0.52
N GLU A 63 -11.22 -2.77 0.29
CA GLU A 63 -11.22 -2.97 1.73
C GLU A 63 -11.26 -1.64 2.52
N HIS A 64 -11.50 -0.48 1.89
CA HIS A 64 -11.45 0.83 2.57
C HIS A 64 -12.42 0.97 3.77
N MET A 65 -13.52 0.21 3.80
CA MET A 65 -14.48 0.15 4.92
C MET A 65 -14.31 -1.12 5.79
N SER A 66 -13.34 -1.96 5.49
CA SER A 66 -13.12 -3.23 6.17
C SER A 66 -12.44 -2.98 7.52
N PRO A 67 -12.91 -3.59 8.63
CA PRO A 67 -12.22 -3.49 9.92
C PRO A 67 -10.85 -4.19 9.91
N TYR A 68 -10.59 -5.02 8.89
CA TYR A 68 -9.34 -5.77 8.71
C TYR A 68 -8.34 -5.07 7.79
N PHE A 69 -8.62 -3.82 7.41
CA PHE A 69 -7.72 -2.98 6.67
C PHE A 69 -7.57 -1.63 7.37
N LYS A 70 -6.38 -1.34 7.89
CA LYS A 70 -6.07 -0.08 8.56
C LYS A 70 -5.24 0.79 7.64
N THR A 71 -5.62 2.04 7.46
CA THR A 71 -4.90 2.96 6.57
C THR A 71 -5.07 4.40 7.04
N ASP A 72 -4.06 5.23 6.76
CA ASP A 72 -4.13 6.70 6.86
C ASP A 72 -4.55 7.35 5.53
N MET A 73 -4.81 6.54 4.49
CA MET A 73 -5.32 6.97 3.21
C MET A 73 -6.84 7.11 3.24
N ASN A 74 -7.34 8.17 2.58
CA ASN A 74 -8.75 8.22 2.18
C ASN A 74 -8.95 7.43 0.87
N LEU A 75 -10.20 7.20 0.49
CA LEU A 75 -10.53 6.46 -0.74
C LEU A 75 -9.90 7.08 -2.00
N PHE A 76 -9.80 8.42 -2.07
CA PHE A 76 -9.17 9.09 -3.21
C PHE A 76 -7.69 8.76 -3.34
N HIS A 77 -6.92 8.79 -2.24
CA HIS A 77 -5.51 8.38 -2.25
C HIS A 77 -5.36 6.94 -2.76
N MET A 78 -6.26 6.03 -2.34
CA MET A 78 -6.23 4.63 -2.78
C MET A 78 -6.55 4.45 -4.27
N LEU A 79 -7.41 5.30 -4.83
CA LEU A 79 -7.75 5.30 -6.27
C LEU A 79 -6.68 5.97 -7.14
N MET A 80 -5.85 6.83 -6.55
CA MET A 80 -4.73 7.48 -7.23
C MET A 80 -3.45 6.63 -7.28
N LEU A 81 -3.43 5.45 -6.65
CA LEU A 81 -2.29 4.54 -6.71
C LEU A 81 -2.03 4.11 -8.16
N ASP A 82 -0.81 4.35 -8.64
CA ASP A 82 -0.37 4.01 -9.99
C ASP A 82 1.06 3.46 -10.01
N GLU A 83 1.59 3.17 -11.19
CA GLU A 83 2.95 2.66 -11.37
C GLU A 83 4.04 3.70 -11.05
N SER A 84 3.71 4.99 -10.98
CA SER A 84 4.67 6.03 -10.57
C SER A 84 4.87 6.08 -9.06
N THR A 85 3.89 5.57 -8.30
CA THR A 85 3.91 5.54 -6.84
C THR A 85 5.02 4.62 -6.33
N GLY A 86 5.84 5.11 -5.39
CA GLY A 86 6.79 4.28 -4.66
C GLY A 86 6.04 3.30 -3.76
N MET A 87 6.36 2.01 -3.82
CA MET A 87 5.67 0.97 -3.06
C MET A 87 6.68 0.10 -2.33
N THR A 88 6.49 -0.04 -1.03
CA THR A 88 7.26 -0.96 -0.20
C THR A 88 6.30 -1.87 0.55
N LEU A 89 6.61 -3.17 0.60
CA LEU A 89 5.81 -4.15 1.31
C LEU A 89 6.60 -4.74 2.47
N TYR A 90 6.05 -4.67 3.67
CA TYR A 90 6.65 -5.19 4.89
C TYR A 90 5.83 -6.33 5.45
N LYS A 91 6.51 -7.21 6.18
CA LYS A 91 5.87 -8.20 7.05
C LYS A 91 5.66 -7.61 8.44
N THR A 92 4.54 -7.96 9.06
CA THR A 92 4.24 -7.63 10.46
C THR A 92 3.81 -8.88 11.21
N ASP A 93 3.65 -8.79 12.52
CA ASP A 93 3.17 -9.92 13.34
C ASP A 93 1.67 -10.23 13.12
N HIS A 94 0.93 -9.33 12.48
CA HIS A 94 -0.53 -9.42 12.33
C HIS A 94 -1.01 -9.26 10.89
N GLY A 95 -0.10 -9.33 9.91
CA GLY A 95 -0.42 -9.19 8.49
C GLY A 95 0.69 -8.54 7.66
N TRP A 96 0.31 -7.77 6.65
CA TRP A 96 1.22 -7.15 5.68
C TRP A 96 1.00 -5.64 5.62
N LEU A 97 2.07 -4.88 5.79
CA LEU A 97 2.04 -3.43 5.75
C LEU A 97 2.54 -2.95 4.39
N PHE A 98 1.65 -2.28 3.66
CA PHE A 98 1.97 -1.57 2.44
C PHE A 98 2.33 -0.13 2.78
N VAL A 99 3.40 0.35 2.17
CA VAL A 99 3.90 1.71 2.28
C VAL A 99 3.87 2.34 0.90
N PHE A 100 3.32 3.54 0.81
CA PHE A 100 3.17 4.29 -0.42
C PHE A 100 3.87 5.65 -0.31
N GLU A 101 4.69 5.95 -1.30
CA GLU A 101 5.44 7.20 -1.42
C GLU A 101 5.13 7.91 -2.74
N GLY A 102 5.13 9.25 -2.71
CA GLY A 102 4.86 10.07 -3.89
C GLY A 102 3.37 10.36 -4.15
N LEU A 103 2.45 9.95 -3.25
CA LEU A 103 1.04 10.33 -3.38
C LEU A 103 0.80 11.79 -2.97
N PRO A 104 0.04 12.56 -3.76
CA PRO A 104 -0.34 13.92 -3.41
C PRO A 104 -1.32 13.92 -2.22
N HIS A 105 -1.20 14.94 -1.36
CA HIS A 105 -2.03 15.09 -0.15
C HIS A 105 -3.52 15.35 -0.40
N GLY A 106 -3.92 15.54 -1.65
CA GLY A 106 -5.29 15.76 -2.06
C GLY A 106 -5.42 15.68 -3.57
N PRO A 107 -6.66 15.65 -4.08
CA PRO A 107 -6.88 15.71 -5.52
C PRO A 107 -6.19 16.95 -6.08
N LYS A 108 -5.42 16.80 -7.17
CA LYS A 108 -5.05 17.97 -7.95
C LYS A 108 -6.35 18.64 -8.39
N PRO A 109 -6.48 19.97 -8.24
CA PRO A 109 -7.66 20.67 -8.71
C PRO A 109 -7.92 20.30 -10.17
N PHE A 110 -9.10 19.72 -10.45
CA PHE A 110 -9.54 19.41 -11.81
C PHE A 110 -10.37 20.60 -12.30
N GLY A 111 -9.98 21.19 -13.43
CA GLY A 111 -10.62 22.37 -14.04
C GLY A 111 -9.73 23.62 -14.09
N GLN A 112 -10.03 24.54 -15.00
CA GLN A 112 -9.30 25.81 -15.19
C GLN A 112 -9.29 26.73 -13.94
N SER A 113 -10.14 26.46 -12.93
CA SER A 113 -10.41 27.38 -11.82
C SER A 113 -10.35 26.75 -10.41
N GLY A 114 -9.69 25.62 -10.22
CA GLY A 114 -9.27 25.20 -8.88
C GLY A 114 -10.25 24.38 -8.05
N PHE A 115 -11.57 24.54 -8.16
CA PHE A 115 -12.53 23.71 -7.41
C PHE A 115 -13.86 23.62 -8.17
N ASP A 116 -14.12 22.53 -8.89
CA ASP A 116 -15.48 22.20 -9.33
C ASP A 116 -16.14 21.35 -8.23
N MET A 117 -17.20 21.88 -7.62
CA MET A 117 -17.99 21.21 -6.57
C MET A 117 -19.22 20.49 -7.14
N ARG A 118 -19.18 20.11 -8.42
CA ARG A 118 -20.21 19.29 -9.07
C ARG A 118 -19.88 17.80 -8.97
#